data_AF-A0A7J0ARS8-F1
#
_entry.id   AF-A0A7J0ARS8-F1
#
_cell.length_a   1.000
_cell.length_b   1.000
_cell.length_c   1.000
_cell.angle_alpha   90.00
_cell.angle_beta   90.00
_cell.angle_gamma   90.00
#
_symmetry.space_group_name_H-M   'P 1'
#
loop_
_entity.id
_entity.type
_entity.pdbx_description
1 polymer ?
#
loop_
_entity_poly.entity_id
_entity_poly.type
_entity_poly.pdbx_seq_one_letter_code
_entity_poly.pdbx_strand_id
1 'polypeptide(L)' 'MQLKEVAKVKSGSAQPNRKKVAEISWDQVKTIAEDKMPDLNCFTLDSAMRMVAGTARSMGITVKGAFPELN' A
#
# COMPACT_ATOMS: atom_id res chain seq x y z
N MET A 1 -2.59 7.40 8.39
CA MET A 1 -1.39 7.94 7.71
C MET A 1 -0.27 6.95 7.95
N GLN A 2 0.13 6.19 6.94
CA GLN A 2 1.30 5.29 7.01
C GLN A 2 1.84 5.12 5.59
N LEU A 3 0.95 4.88 4.62
CA LEU A 3 1.28 4.91 3.20
C LEU A 3 1.97 6.21 2.77
N LYS A 4 1.55 7.37 3.28
CA LYS A 4 2.19 8.66 2.96
C LYS A 4 3.60 8.79 3.54
N GLU A 5 3.82 8.26 4.74
CA GLU A 5 5.10 8.34 5.45
C GLU A 5 6.12 7.41 4.80
N VAL A 6 5.72 6.16 4.54
CA VAL A 6 6.55 5.14 3.90
C VAL A 6 6.86 5.53 2.44
N ALA A 7 5.89 6.10 1.74
CA ALA A 7 6.06 6.60 0.38
C ALA A 7 6.72 8.00 0.33
N LYS A 8 7.08 8.58 1.47
CA LYS A 8 7.72 9.91 1.64
C LYS A 8 7.02 11.05 0.89
N VAL A 9 5.70 11.00 0.79
CA VAL A 9 4.88 11.99 0.07
C VAL A 9 3.99 12.78 1.01
N LYS A 10 4.06 14.11 0.91
CA LYS A 10 3.25 15.04 1.71
C LYS A 10 1.77 15.06 1.29
N SER A 11 1.47 14.76 0.03
CA SER A 11 0.11 14.74 -0.54
C SER A 11 -0.09 13.58 -1.51
N GLY A 12 -1.34 13.14 -1.67
CA GLY A 12 -1.70 12.15 -2.68
C GLY A 12 -1.68 12.75 -4.09
N SER A 13 -1.67 11.90 -5.13
CA SER A 13 -1.69 12.36 -6.51
C SER A 13 -2.99 13.07 -6.86
N ALA A 14 -2.89 14.29 -7.40
CA ALA A 14 -4.02 14.99 -8.02
C ALA A 14 -4.52 14.29 -9.29
N GLN A 15 -3.68 13.43 -9.90
CA GLN A 15 -4.03 12.62 -11.07
C GLN A 15 -3.47 11.20 -10.92
N PRO A 16 -4.10 10.33 -10.10
CA PRO A 16 -3.57 9.00 -9.73
C PRO A 16 -3.26 8.08 -10.92
N ASN A 17 -4.00 8.28 -12.01
CA ASN A 17 -3.87 7.52 -13.25
C ASN A 17 -2.80 8.05 -14.21
N ARG A 18 -2.36 9.31 -14.08
CA ARG A 18 -1.37 9.94 -14.98
C ARG A 18 -0.03 10.23 -14.32
N LYS A 19 -0.04 10.64 -13.04
CA LYS A 19 1.17 10.97 -12.29
C LYS A 19 1.24 10.11 -11.04
N LYS A 20 2.20 9.18 -11.05
CA LYS A 20 2.56 8.45 -9.84
C LYS A 20 3.39 9.38 -8.96
N VAL A 21 2.97 9.54 -7.71
CA VAL A 21 3.63 10.47 -6.76
C VAL A 21 4.67 9.78 -5.91
N ALA A 22 4.59 8.46 -5.78
CA ALA A 22 5.57 7.67 -5.06
C ALA A 22 5.50 6.19 -5.47
N GLU A 23 6.49 5.43 -5.03
CA GLU A 23 6.56 3.99 -5.21
C GLU A 23 6.96 3.32 -3.90
N ILE A 24 6.37 2.16 -3.61
CA ILE A 24 6.65 1.37 -2.40
C ILE A 24 6.86 -0.11 -2.78
N SER A 25 7.60 -0.87 -1.97
CA SER A 25 7.78 -2.31 -2.18
C SER A 25 6.69 -3.15 -1.50
N TRP A 26 6.56 -4.41 -1.89
CA TRP A 26 5.66 -5.34 -1.18
C TRP A 26 6.07 -5.57 0.28
N ASP A 27 7.36 -5.52 0.62
CA ASP A 27 7.81 -5.62 2.02
C ASP A 27 7.30 -4.46 2.88
N GLN A 28 7.28 -3.26 2.30
CA GLN A 28 6.71 -2.07 2.93
C GLN A 28 5.19 -2.21 3.06
N VAL A 29 4.51 -2.70 2.03
CA VAL A 29 3.06 -2.98 2.09
C VAL A 29 2.75 -4.00 3.17
N LYS A 30 3.56 -5.06 3.29
CA LYS A 30 3.42 -6.09 4.31
C LYS A 30 3.55 -5.51 5.72
N THR A 31 4.59 -4.72 5.97
CA THR A 31 4.78 -4.06 7.28
C THR A 31 3.59 -3.16 7.63
N ILE A 32 3.11 -2.35 6.68
CA ILE A 32 1.93 -1.50 6.88
C ILE A 32 0.68 -2.35 7.13
N ALA A 33 0.54 -3.46 6.42
CA ALA A 33 -0.59 -4.38 6.54
C ALA A 33 -0.59 -5.11 7.89
N GLU A 34 0.57 -5.52 8.42
CA GLU A 34 0.72 -6.09 9.76
C GLU A 34 0.38 -5.06 10.83
N ASP A 35 0.91 -3.85 10.73
CA ASP A 35 0.63 -2.77 11.68
C ASP A 35 -0.85 -2.38 11.69
N LYS A 36 -1.51 -2.40 10.53
CA LYS A 36 -2.94 -2.09 10.38
C LYS A 36 -3.86 -3.28 10.53
N MET A 37 -3.32 -4.50 10.61
CA MET A 37 -4.09 -5.72 10.78
C MET A 37 -5.14 -5.62 11.91
N PRO A 38 -4.83 -5.04 13.10
CA PRO A 38 -5.84 -4.83 14.14
C PRO A 38 -6.95 -3.84 13.78
N ASP A 39 -6.69 -2.88 12.88
CA ASP A 39 -7.65 -1.88 12.41
C ASP A 39 -8.46 -2.34 11.18
N LEU A 40 -7.98 -3.39 10.50
CA LEU A 40 -8.57 -3.91 9.27
C LEU A 40 -9.48 -5.09 9.57
N ASN A 41 -10.58 -5.17 8.82
CA ASN A 41 -11.60 -6.19 9.02
C ASN A 41 -11.30 -7.51 8.27
N CYS A 42 -10.02 -7.82 8.09
CA CYS A 42 -9.56 -8.98 7.32
C CYS A 42 -8.94 -10.04 8.23
N PHE A 43 -8.97 -11.30 7.79
CA PHE A 43 -8.52 -12.45 8.59
C PHE A 43 -7.14 -12.95 8.18
N THR A 44 -6.61 -12.49 7.05
CA THR A 44 -5.31 -12.88 6.53
C THR A 44 -4.47 -11.66 6.17
N LEU A 45 -3.16 -11.77 6.38
CA LEU A 45 -2.20 -10.75 5.98
C LEU A 45 -2.27 -10.46 4.48
N ASP A 46 -2.56 -11.49 3.68
CA ASP A 46 -2.74 -11.40 2.24
C ASP A 46 -3.85 -10.41 1.83
N SER A 47 -5.00 -10.52 2.51
CA SER A 47 -6.13 -9.62 2.33
C SER A 47 -5.77 -8.19 2.76
N ALA A 48 -5.07 -8.04 3.90
CA ALA A 48 -4.61 -6.75 4.37
C ALA A 48 -3.66 -6.07 3.37
N MET A 49 -2.69 -6.82 2.84
CA MET A 49 -1.75 -6.33 1.81
C MET A 49 -2.49 -5.87 0.55
N ARG A 50 -3.49 -6.62 0.09
CA ARG A 50 -4.34 -6.23 -1.05
C ARG A 50 -5.12 -4.94 -0.79
N MET A 51 -5.66 -4.76 0.42
CA MET A 51 -6.35 -3.53 0.82
C MET A 51 -5.41 -2.33 0.85
N VAL A 52 -4.22 -2.50 1.41
CA VAL A 52 -3.17 -1.47 1.44
C VAL A 52 -2.71 -1.12 0.03
N ALA A 53 -2.46 -2.11 -0.83
CA ALA A 53 -2.09 -1.90 -2.23
C ALA A 53 -3.19 -1.19 -3.04
N GLY A 54 -4.46 -1.54 -2.81
CA GLY A 54 -5.60 -0.85 -3.42
C GLY A 54 -5.66 0.63 -3.03
N THR A 55 -5.41 0.92 -1.75
CA THR A 55 -5.33 2.30 -1.23
C THR A 55 -4.13 3.05 -1.82
N ALA A 56 -2.97 2.41 -1.91
CA ALA A 56 -1.79 2.97 -2.56
C ALA A 56 -2.09 3.37 -4.01
N ARG A 57 -2.74 2.48 -4.77
CA ARG A 57 -3.11 2.73 -6.17
C ARG A 57 -4.03 3.94 -6.34
N SER A 58 -5.06 4.09 -5.51
CA SER A 58 -5.99 5.23 -5.58
C SER A 58 -5.35 6.55 -5.18
N MET A 59 -4.31 6.51 -4.34
CA MET A 59 -3.48 7.65 -3.98
C MET A 59 -2.41 8.00 -5.03
N GLY A 60 -2.28 7.20 -6.10
CA GLY A 60 -1.24 7.36 -7.12
C GLY A 60 0.14 6.87 -6.67
N ILE A 61 0.19 5.91 -5.75
CA ILE A 61 1.40 5.23 -5.32
C ILE A 61 1.48 3.89 -6.05
N THR A 62 2.62 3.59 -6.66
CA THR A 62 2.86 2.32 -7.36
C THR A 62 3.51 1.33 -6.42
N VAL A 63 2.95 0.12 -6.31
CA VAL A 63 3.60 -0.98 -5.60
C VAL A 63 4.52 -1.71 -6.58
N LYS A 64 5.82 -1.81 -6.27
CA LYS A 64 6.81 -2.52 -7.09
C LYS A 64 7.11 -3.90 -6.51
N GLY A 65 7.27 -4.86 -7.42
CA GLY A 65 7.61 -6.26 -7.13
C GLY A 65 6.46 -7.22 -7.41
N ALA A 66 6.73 -8.51 -7.22
CA ALA A 66 5.71 -9.55 -7.26
C ALA A 66 4.96 -9.60 -5.94
N PHE A 67 3.64 -9.80 -6.01
CA PHE A 67 2.85 -10.09 -4.82
C PHE A 67 3.41 -11.37 -4.19
N PRO A 68 3.77 -11.38 -2.90
CA PRO A 68 4.14 -12.62 -2.25
C PRO A 68 2.89 -13.49 -2.19
N GLU A 69 2.77 -14.46 -3.10
CA GLU A 69 1.80 -15.53 -2.96
C GLU A 69 2.19 -16.32 -1.71
N LEU A 70 1.53 -16.01 -0.60
CA LEU A 70 1.51 -16.89 0.57
C LEU A 70 0.68 -18.11 0.19
N ASN A 71 1.34 -19.08 -0.46
CA ASN A 71 0.82 -20.43 -0.68
C ASN A 71 0.83 -21.22 0.62
#